data_AF-A0A661IA51-F1
#
_entry.id   AF-A0A661IA51-F1
#
_cell.length_a   1.000
_cell.length_b   1.000
_cell.length_c   1.000
_cell.angle_alpha   90.00
_cell.angle_beta   90.00
_cell.angle_gamma   90.00
#
_symmetry.space_group_name_H-M   'P 1'
#
loop_
_entity.id
_entity.type
_entity.pdbx_description
1 polymer ?
#
loop_
_entity_poly.entity_id
_entity_poly.type
_entity_poly.pdbx_seq_one_letter_code
_entity_poly.pdbx_strand_id
1 'polypeptide(L)'
;PYSFFFRLQDIKAEIERRQIDGLIHYVQAFCFRQIQDVLLRREVRVPVLTLEGDRPGPLDARTLLRLESFLEMLRQRKGKWI
;
A
#
# COMPACT_ATOMS: atom_id res chain seq x y z
N PRO A 1 15.49 -10.34 12.03
CA PRO A 1 14.43 -9.83 11.11
C PRO A 1 14.04 -10.93 10.10
N TYR A 2 12.74 -11.17 9.88
CA TYR A 2 12.29 -12.10 8.85
C TYR A 2 12.69 -11.62 7.45
N SER A 3 12.90 -12.57 6.52
CA SER A 3 13.21 -12.26 5.12
C SER A 3 12.10 -11.44 4.46
N PHE A 4 12.46 -10.47 3.62
CA PHE A 4 11.49 -9.69 2.83
C PHE A 4 10.59 -10.61 1.98
N PHE A 5 11.16 -11.66 1.39
CA PHE A 5 10.42 -12.62 0.57
C PHE A 5 9.35 -13.38 1.36
N PHE A 6 9.63 -13.71 2.62
CA PHE A 6 8.66 -14.35 3.50
C PHE A 6 7.46 -13.42 3.74
N ARG A 7 7.71 -12.13 4.03
CA ARG A 7 6.63 -11.14 4.17
C ARG A 7 5.86 -10.94 2.87
N LEU A 8 6.54 -10.93 1.73
CA LEU A 8 5.90 -10.74 0.43
C LEU A 8 4.94 -11.89 0.12
N GLN A 9 5.32 -13.14 0.42
CA GLN A 9 4.46 -14.30 0.25
C GLN A 9 3.21 -14.21 1.14
N ASP A 10 3.39 -13.85 2.41
CA ASP A 10 2.28 -13.65 3.35
C ASP A 10 1.31 -12.55 2.87
N ILE A 11 1.84 -11.41 2.42
CA ILE A 11 1.04 -10.33 1.84
C ILE A 11 0.24 -10.81 0.62
N LYS A 12 0.85 -11.56 -0.29
CA LYS A 12 0.17 -12.11 -1.47
C LYS A 12 -0.96 -13.05 -1.07
N ALA A 13 -0.71 -13.97 -0.15
CA ALA A 13 -1.70 -14.91 0.34
C ALA A 13 -2.90 -14.18 0.99
N GLU A 14 -2.64 -13.15 1.80
CA GLU A 14 -3.71 -12.39 2.46
C GLU A 14 -4.48 -11.48 1.48
N ILE A 15 -3.84 -10.97 0.43
CA ILE A 15 -4.52 -10.23 -0.64
C ILE A 15 -5.57 -11.12 -1.31
N GLU A 16 -5.20 -12.35 -1.66
CA GLU A 16 -6.10 -13.30 -2.30
C GLU A 16 -7.19 -13.77 -1.31
N ARG A 17 -6.80 -14.18 -0.10
CA ARG A 17 -7.73 -14.71 0.91
C ARG A 17 -8.81 -13.72 1.30
N ARG A 18 -8.46 -12.43 1.41
CA ARG A 18 -9.38 -11.37 1.86
C ARG A 18 -10.00 -10.58 0.71
N GLN A 19 -9.64 -10.89 -0.55
CA GLN A 19 -10.09 -10.15 -1.72
C GLN A 19 -9.79 -8.65 -1.61
N ILE A 20 -8.53 -8.32 -1.23
CA ILE A 20 -8.09 -6.94 -1.02
C ILE A 20 -8.08 -6.20 -2.35
N ASP A 21 -8.61 -4.98 -2.35
CA ASP A 21 -8.70 -4.13 -3.55
C ASP A 21 -7.49 -3.24 -3.76
N GLY A 22 -6.80 -2.88 -2.68
CA GLY A 22 -5.62 -2.04 -2.68
C GLY A 22 -4.83 -2.18 -1.39
N LEU A 23 -3.53 -1.94 -1.48
CA LEU A 23 -2.59 -2.05 -0.37
C LEU A 23 -2.05 -0.67 0.02
N ILE A 24 -2.04 -0.36 1.32
CA ILE A 24 -1.34 0.82 1.83
C ILE A 24 -0.03 0.34 2.45
N HIS A 25 1.11 0.72 1.86
CA HIS A 25 2.43 0.42 2.37
C HIS A 25 2.96 1.61 3.19
N TYR A 26 2.87 1.52 4.50
CA TYR A 26 3.40 2.54 5.40
C TYR A 26 4.89 2.31 5.65
N VAL A 27 5.70 3.33 5.38
CA VAL A 27 7.15 3.34 5.59
C VAL A 27 7.54 4.45 6.56
N GLN A 28 8.58 4.20 7.35
CA GLN A 28 9.16 5.24 8.20
C GLN A 28 10.17 6.08 7.42
N ALA A 29 10.25 7.38 7.72
CA ALA A 29 11.26 8.26 7.14
C ALA A 29 12.68 7.72 7.33
N PHE A 30 13.56 7.95 6.34
CA PHE A 30 14.96 7.47 6.30
C PHE A 30 15.16 5.95 6.20
N CYS A 31 14.13 5.23 5.78
CA CYS A 31 14.26 3.79 5.55
C CYS A 31 14.95 3.50 4.21
N PHE A 32 16.14 2.89 4.25
CA PHE A 32 16.96 2.39 3.13
C PHE A 32 16.29 1.29 2.28
N ARG A 33 14.98 1.06 2.43
CA ARG A 33 14.20 -0.01 1.81
C ARG A 33 13.52 0.39 0.51
N GLN A 34 14.02 1.40 -0.20
CA GLN A 34 13.44 1.88 -1.47
C GLN A 34 13.30 0.75 -2.51
N ILE A 35 14.28 -0.18 -2.59
CA ILE A 35 14.22 -1.35 -3.48
C ILE A 35 13.06 -2.29 -3.10
N GLN A 36 12.72 -2.39 -1.81
CA GLN A 36 11.64 -3.27 -1.33
C GLN A 36 10.26 -2.73 -1.72
N ASP A 37 10.07 -1.40 -1.74
CA ASP A 37 8.81 -0.80 -2.22
C ASP A 37 8.61 -1.06 -3.71
N VAL A 38 9.67 -0.93 -4.51
CA VAL A 38 9.65 -1.24 -5.96
C VAL A 38 9.31 -2.72 -6.18
N LEU A 39 9.95 -3.62 -5.44
CA LEU A 39 9.66 -5.07 -5.52
C LEU A 39 8.22 -5.36 -5.13
N LEU A 40 7.73 -4.81 -4.02
CA LEU A 40 6.35 -5.01 -3.57
C LEU A 40 5.36 -4.61 -4.68
N ARG A 41 5.52 -3.41 -5.25
CA ARG A 41 4.65 -2.88 -6.32
C ARG A 41 4.67 -3.74 -7.59
N ARG A 42 5.81 -4.34 -7.94
CA ARG A 42 5.93 -5.23 -9.11
C ARG A 42 5.28 -6.59 -8.88
N GLU A 43 5.30 -7.06 -7.64
CA GLU A 43 4.95 -8.43 -7.30
C GLU A 43 3.48 -8.62 -6.91
N VAL A 44 2.81 -7.57 -6.41
CA VAL A 44 1.38 -7.63 -6.05
C VAL A 44 0.48 -7.18 -7.20
N ARG A 45 -0.71 -7.78 -7.31
CA ARG A 45 -1.65 -7.53 -8.42
C ARG A 45 -2.63 -6.36 -8.16
N VAL A 46 -2.60 -5.82 -6.95
CA VAL A 46 -3.50 -4.75 -6.49
C VAL A 46 -2.75 -3.41 -6.47
N PRO A 47 -3.44 -2.26 -6.69
CA PRO A 47 -2.83 -0.95 -6.52
C PRO A 47 -2.19 -0.77 -5.14
N VAL A 48 -1.04 -0.09 -5.09
CA VAL A 48 -0.29 0.16 -3.85
C VAL A 48 -0.09 1.67 -3.64
N LEU A 49 -0.50 2.17 -2.47
CA LEU A 49 -0.19 3.50 -2.00
C LEU A 49 0.89 3.45 -0.93
N THR A 50 2.06 4.03 -1.20
CA THR A 50 3.12 4.14 -0.19
C THR A 50 2.96 5.45 0.58
N LEU A 51 2.79 5.36 1.89
CA LEU A 51 2.72 6.50 2.79
C LEU A 51 3.98 6.54 3.65
N GLU A 52 4.55 7.72 3.82
CA GLU A 52 5.72 7.92 4.66
C GLU A 52 5.29 8.70 5.91
N GLY A 53 5.67 8.21 7.09
CA GLY A 53 5.42 8.91 8.35
C GLY A 53 6.58 8.69 9.32
N ASP A 54 6.77 9.63 10.23
CA ASP A 54 7.87 9.56 11.22
C ASP A 54 7.31 9.41 12.64
N ARG A 55 6.44 10.34 13.06
CA ARG A 55 5.86 10.37 14.40
C ARG A 55 4.35 10.17 14.35
N PRO A 56 3.74 9.56 15.38
CA PRO A 56 2.29 9.51 15.51
C PRO A 56 1.73 10.93 15.57
N GLY A 57 0.70 11.20 14.77
CA GLY A 57 0.08 12.52 14.67
C GLY A 57 -1.07 12.52 13.66
N PRO A 58 -1.78 13.66 13.54
CA PRO A 58 -2.79 13.82 12.50
C PRO A 58 -2.14 13.73 11.11
N LEU A 59 -2.92 13.23 10.14
CA LEU A 59 -2.48 13.20 8.75
C LEU A 59 -2.31 14.62 8.23
N ASP A 60 -1.20 14.88 7.55
CA ASP A 60 -1.02 16.11 6.81
C ASP A 60 -1.97 16.16 5.60
N ALA A 61 -2.27 17.36 5.11
CA ALA A 61 -3.21 17.56 4.00
C ALA A 61 -2.79 16.83 2.72
N ARG A 62 -1.48 16.67 2.47
CA ARG A 62 -0.98 15.95 1.29
C ARG A 62 -1.23 14.45 1.42
N THR A 63 -1.01 13.87 2.60
CA THR A 63 -1.30 12.46 2.87
C THR A 63 -2.80 12.18 2.78
N LEU A 64 -3.64 13.08 3.31
CA LEU A 64 -5.09 12.99 3.20
C LEU A 64 -5.54 12.99 1.73
N LEU A 65 -5.09 13.96 0.93
CA LEU A 65 -5.44 14.04 -0.49
C LEU A 65 -5.04 12.78 -1.26
N ARG A 66 -3.86 12.22 -0.99
CA ARG A 66 -3.38 11.00 -1.63
C ARG A 66 -4.24 9.78 -1.28
N LEU A 67 -4.71 9.70 -0.04
CA LEU A 67 -5.64 8.66 0.39
C LEU A 67 -6.99 8.80 -0.34
N GLU A 68 -7.53 10.02 -0.41
CA GLU A 68 -8.79 10.30 -1.11
C GLU A 68 -8.70 9.89 -2.59
N SER A 69 -7.68 10.36 -3.31
CA SER A 69 -7.47 10.00 -4.72
C SER A 69 -7.27 8.49 -4.92
N PHE A 70 -6.58 7.82 -3.99
CA PHE A 70 -6.36 6.37 -4.08
C PHE A 70 -7.67 5.60 -3.89
N LEU A 71 -8.50 5.99 -2.92
CA LEU A 71 -9.82 5.40 -2.71
C LEU A 71 -10.74 5.61 -3.91
N GLU A 72 -10.72 6.81 -4.51
CA GLU A 72 -11.49 7.09 -5.71
C GLU A 72 -11.08 6.20 -6.89
N MET A 73 -9.78 6.07 -7.16
CA MET A 73 -9.25 5.18 -8.17
C MET A 73 -9.65 3.70 -7.92
N LEU A 74 -9.62 3.23 -6.66
CA LEU A 74 -10.08 1.88 -6.32
C LEU A 74 -11.56 1.68 -6.61
N ARG A 75 -12.41 2.66 -6.31
CA ARG A 75 -13.84 2.63 -6.60
C ARG A 75 -14.11 2.55 -8.09
N GLN A 76 -13.42 3.38 -8.90
CA GLN A 76 -13.54 3.36 -10.36
C GLN A 76 -13.16 1.99 -10.94
N ARG A 77 -12.06 1.40 -10.47
CA ARG A 77 -11.59 0.08 -10.93
C ARG A 77 -12.56 -1.06 -10.63
N LYS A 78 -13.33 -0.97 -9.54
CA LYS A 78 -14.32 -1.98 -9.15
C LYS A 78 -15.63 -1.94 -9.95
N GLY A 79 -15.84 -0.93 -10.82
CA GLY A 79 -17.05 -0.80 -11.63
C GLY A 79 -18.34 -0.63 -10.82
N LYS A 80 -18.26 -0.46 -9.50
CA LYS A 80 -19.42 -0.26 -8.63
C LYS A 80 -19.78 1.21 -8.59
N TRP A 81 -20.50 1.71 -9.58
CA TRP A 81 -21.35 2.92 -9.51
C TRP A 81 -22.36 2.89 -10.68
N ILE A 82 -23.42 2.08 -10.51
CA ILE A 82 -24.79 2.31 -10.99
C ILE A 82 -25.70 1.90 -9.84
#